data_AF-A0A8C2JAQ5-F1
#
_entry.id   AF-A0A8C2JAQ5-F1
#
_cell.length_a   1.000
_cell.length_b   1.000
_cell.length_c   1.000
_cell.angle_alpha   90.00
_cell.angle_beta   90.00
_cell.angle_gamma   90.00
#
_symmetry.space_group_name_H-M   'P 1'
#
loop_
_entity.id
_entity.type
_entity.pdbx_description
1 polymer ?
#
loop_
_entity_poly.entity_id
_entity_poly.type
_entity_poly.pdbx_seq_one_letter_code
_entity_poly.pdbx_strand_id
1 'polypeptide(L)'
;MGHIVDLALQKMWLFCALLVLSQFTGSLGIHMDSVGSHSMFTCESIGLRMCQDLPYNTTFMPNLLNHYDQQTAALAMEPFHPMVNLQCSPDLRPFLCALYAPVCMEYGRVSLPCRSLCTHAKRDCQKLMDMFGVTWPEETECSRFPDCDESYPRAVDLLVDEDPTDQSSMSVQRDYGFWCPRELKVEPELGYMFLGVRDCSPPCPNMYFRREELTFARYFIGVVSIVCLSATLFTFLTFLLDVTRFRYPERPIIFYAVCYMMVSLVFFLGFLLEDRVACNAANPSHYKTSTVTQGSHNKACTLLFMVLYFFTMAGSVWWVILTITWFLAAVPKWGSEAIEKKALLFHASAWGIPGMLTITLLALNKIEGDNISGVCFVGLYDVHTLRWFVLAPLCLDVLVGVSLLLAGIVALNRVRMEIPLEKENQDKLVKFMIRIGVFSVLYLVPLLTVVGCYLYEQTYRSIWETTWVQERCRDYHIPCPFQVNQHTNILYI
;
A
#
# COMPACT_ATOMS: atom_id res chain seq x y z
N MET A 1 19.70 -43.09 16.00
CA MET A 1 18.85 -42.34 15.06
C MET A 1 18.13 -41.16 15.73
N GLY A 2 17.49 -41.34 16.90
CA GLY A 2 16.79 -40.26 17.63
C GLY A 2 17.62 -38.98 17.89
N HIS A 3 18.83 -39.11 18.44
CA HIS A 3 19.73 -37.96 18.67
C HIS A 3 20.11 -37.17 17.39
N ILE A 4 20.20 -37.84 16.24
CA ILE A 4 20.52 -37.20 14.96
C ILE A 4 19.31 -36.42 14.44
N VAL A 5 18.10 -36.98 14.58
CA VAL A 5 16.85 -36.33 14.22
C VAL A 5 16.56 -35.12 15.11
N ASP A 6 16.81 -35.23 16.42
CA ASP A 6 16.70 -34.11 17.36
C ASP A 6 17.66 -32.97 17.02
N LEU A 7 18.92 -33.28 16.73
CA LEU A 7 19.92 -32.28 16.33
C LEU A 7 19.57 -31.63 14.99
N ALA A 8 19.06 -32.40 14.03
CA ALA A 8 18.59 -31.89 12.74
C ALA A 8 17.38 -30.97 12.89
N LEU A 9 16.41 -31.35 13.74
CA LEU A 9 15.28 -30.47 14.09
C LEU A 9 15.80 -29.17 14.67
N GLN A 10 16.68 -29.23 15.66
CA GLN A 10 17.18 -28.04 16.34
C GLN A 10 17.96 -27.11 15.39
N LYS A 11 18.74 -27.66 14.46
CA LYS A 11 19.40 -26.88 13.39
C LYS A 11 18.41 -26.28 12.41
N MET A 12 17.35 -27.01 12.03
CA MET A 12 16.27 -26.50 11.18
C MET A 12 15.53 -25.34 11.86
N TRP A 13 15.22 -25.45 13.16
CA TRP A 13 14.61 -24.37 13.94
C TRP A 13 15.51 -23.14 14.04
N LEU A 14 16.81 -23.33 14.30
CA LEU A 14 17.81 -22.26 14.28
C LEU A 14 17.92 -21.59 12.90
N PHE A 15 17.88 -22.38 11.83
CA PHE A 15 17.93 -21.87 10.45
C PHE A 15 16.67 -21.08 10.09
N CYS A 16 15.47 -21.56 10.43
CA CYS A 16 14.22 -20.82 10.25
C CYS A 16 14.22 -19.53 11.08
N ALA A 17 14.70 -19.58 12.33
CA ALA A 17 14.84 -18.38 13.16
C ALA A 17 15.83 -17.37 12.55
N LEU A 18 16.96 -17.84 12.01
CA LEU A 18 17.94 -17.00 11.30
C LEU A 18 17.39 -16.42 10.00
N LEU A 19 16.55 -17.14 9.27
CA LEU A 19 15.87 -16.64 8.07
C LEU A 19 14.80 -15.59 8.41
N VAL A 20 14.04 -15.80 9.48
CA VAL A 20 13.12 -14.79 10.00
C VAL A 20 13.91 -13.55 10.46
N LEU A 21 15.05 -13.73 11.11
CA LEU A 21 15.98 -12.66 11.47
C LEU A 21 16.57 -11.93 10.25
N SER A 22 16.83 -12.63 9.14
CA SER A 22 17.36 -12.01 7.92
C SER A 22 16.30 -11.21 7.16
N GLN A 23 15.03 -11.58 7.25
CA GLN A 23 13.91 -10.76 6.75
C GLN A 23 13.86 -9.39 7.45
N PHE A 24 14.20 -9.30 8.75
CA PHE A 24 14.33 -8.02 9.46
C PHE A 24 15.52 -7.18 8.98
N THR A 25 16.61 -7.79 8.52
CA THR A 25 17.75 -7.04 7.99
C THR A 25 17.51 -6.50 6.58
N GLY A 26 16.75 -7.23 5.75
CA GLY A 26 16.36 -6.80 4.40
C GLY A 26 15.42 -5.60 4.38
N SER A 27 14.71 -5.32 5.48
CA SER A 27 13.89 -4.12 5.64
C SER A 27 14.66 -2.85 6.06
N LEU A 28 15.85 -2.98 6.66
CA LEU A 28 16.66 -1.82 7.08
C LEU A 28 17.62 -1.33 6.00
N GLY A 29 17.99 -2.20 5.05
CA GLY A 29 18.79 -1.83 3.91
C GLY A 29 18.00 -2.04 2.63
N ILE A 30 17.50 -0.97 2.02
CA ILE A 30 17.68 -0.65 0.59
C ILE A 30 16.86 0.59 0.21
N HIS A 31 17.63 1.51 -0.37
CA HIS A 31 17.37 2.54 -1.36
C HIS A 31 15.95 2.67 -1.93
N MET A 32 15.50 3.92 -1.96
CA MET A 32 14.40 4.46 -2.76
C MET A 32 14.63 4.16 -4.24
N ASP A 33 13.92 3.17 -4.80
CA ASP A 33 13.77 3.02 -6.24
C ASP A 33 12.78 4.10 -6.71
N SER A 34 13.32 5.13 -7.34
CA SER A 34 12.54 6.17 -8.01
C SER A 34 11.81 5.53 -9.18
N VAL A 35 10.48 5.44 -9.09
CA VAL A 35 9.64 5.18 -10.26
C VAL A 35 9.73 6.43 -11.13
N GLY A 36 10.64 6.39 -12.11
CA GLY A 36 10.90 7.51 -13.00
C GLY A 36 9.72 7.75 -13.94
N SER A 37 9.19 8.96 -13.91
CA SER A 37 8.40 9.49 -15.02
C SER A 37 8.69 10.97 -15.21
N HIS A 38 9.26 11.27 -16.37
CA HIS A 38 9.65 12.61 -16.77
C HIS A 38 8.45 13.40 -17.32
N SER A 39 8.16 14.57 -16.75
CA SER A 39 7.30 15.56 -17.39
C SER A 39 8.15 16.69 -17.99
N MET A 40 7.74 17.18 -19.17
CA MET A 40 8.42 18.29 -19.83
C MET A 40 7.80 19.62 -19.38
N PHE A 41 8.65 20.58 -19.00
CA PHE A 41 8.21 21.97 -18.85
C PHE A 41 7.71 22.49 -20.19
N THR A 42 6.47 22.97 -20.24
CA THR A 42 5.85 23.53 -21.44
C THR A 42 5.09 24.79 -21.10
N CYS A 43 5.24 25.82 -21.95
CA CYS A 43 4.40 27.02 -21.89
C CYS A 43 3.04 26.70 -22.49
N GLU A 44 1.97 27.14 -21.82
CA GLU A 44 0.59 27.02 -22.28
C GLU A 44 -0.08 28.39 -22.33
N SER A 45 -1.07 28.55 -23.21
CA SER A 45 -1.81 29.81 -23.35
C SER A 45 -2.68 30.10 -22.13
N ILE A 46 -2.80 31.36 -21.73
CA ILE A 46 -3.60 31.78 -20.58
C ILE A 46 -5.11 31.65 -20.91
N GLY A 47 -5.76 30.67 -20.29
CA GLY A 47 -7.21 30.48 -20.25
C GLY A 47 -7.91 31.15 -19.06
N LEU A 48 -7.17 31.69 -18.08
CA LEU A 48 -7.74 32.38 -16.92
C LEU A 48 -8.34 33.71 -17.36
N ARG A 49 -9.68 33.83 -17.35
CA ARG A 49 -10.39 35.05 -17.77
C ARG A 49 -9.88 36.32 -17.07
N MET A 50 -9.55 36.22 -15.79
CA MET A 50 -9.02 37.34 -15.01
C MET A 50 -7.62 37.79 -15.47
N CYS A 51 -6.85 36.92 -16.09
CA CYS A 51 -5.47 37.18 -16.54
C CYS A 51 -5.32 37.34 -18.06
N GLN A 52 -6.44 37.41 -18.79
CA GLN A 52 -6.44 37.80 -20.20
C GLN A 52 -6.05 39.28 -20.37
N ASP A 53 -5.56 39.67 -21.55
CA ASP A 53 -5.19 41.07 -21.86
C ASP A 53 -4.05 41.67 -21.00
N LEU A 54 -3.23 40.81 -20.37
CA LEU A 54 -1.96 41.23 -19.79
C LEU A 54 -0.88 41.36 -20.88
N PRO A 55 0.29 41.97 -20.57
CA PRO A 55 1.40 42.11 -21.52
C PRO A 55 1.99 40.78 -22.04
N TYR A 56 1.51 39.64 -21.55
CA TYR A 56 1.92 38.29 -21.92
C TYR A 56 0.68 37.38 -22.05
N ASN A 57 0.79 36.34 -22.88
CA ASN A 57 -0.31 35.44 -23.23
C ASN A 57 -0.05 33.96 -22.89
N THR A 58 1.15 33.63 -22.41
CA THR A 58 1.57 32.28 -22.04
C THR A 58 2.00 32.20 -20.59
N THR A 59 1.60 31.12 -19.92
CA THR A 59 1.99 30.75 -18.55
C THR A 59 2.64 29.37 -18.54
N PHE A 60 3.30 29.02 -17.45
CA PHE A 60 3.68 27.64 -17.16
C PHE A 60 2.91 27.11 -15.95
N MET A 61 2.83 25.79 -15.85
CA MET A 61 2.34 25.09 -14.68
C MET A 61 3.39 24.07 -14.18
N PRO A 62 3.48 23.81 -12.87
CA PRO A 62 2.74 24.46 -11.80
C PRO A 62 3.08 25.95 -11.62
N ASN A 63 2.09 26.76 -11.26
CA ASN A 63 2.29 28.18 -10.95
C ASN A 63 2.98 28.38 -9.58
N LEU A 64 3.21 29.63 -9.17
CA LEU A 64 3.92 29.98 -7.93
C LEU A 64 3.21 29.52 -6.65
N LEU A 65 1.92 29.19 -6.75
CA LEU A 65 1.09 28.67 -5.66
C LEU A 65 0.92 27.15 -5.74
N ASN A 66 1.66 26.48 -6.62
CA ASN A 66 1.61 25.03 -6.87
C ASN A 66 0.24 24.53 -7.36
N HIS A 67 -0.50 25.35 -8.11
CA HIS A 67 -1.59 24.83 -8.94
C HIS A 67 -1.01 24.31 -10.24
N TYR A 68 -1.36 23.09 -10.64
CA TYR A 68 -0.78 22.37 -11.78
C TYR A 68 -1.54 22.57 -13.09
N ASP A 69 -2.69 23.22 -13.01
CA ASP A 69 -3.54 23.52 -14.14
C ASP A 69 -4.23 24.87 -13.92
N GLN A 70 -4.66 25.44 -15.03
CA GLN A 70 -5.30 26.73 -15.07
C GLN A 70 -6.72 26.75 -14.50
N GLN A 71 -7.42 25.61 -14.47
CA GLN A 71 -8.78 25.53 -13.93
C GLN A 71 -8.77 25.53 -12.40
N THR A 72 -7.85 24.79 -11.75
CA THR A 72 -7.65 24.87 -10.29
C THR A 72 -7.20 26.27 -9.88
N ALA A 73 -6.29 26.88 -10.64
CA ALA A 73 -5.87 28.26 -10.40
C ALA A 73 -7.05 29.24 -10.52
N ALA A 74 -7.95 29.03 -11.49
CA ALA A 74 -9.15 29.86 -11.67
C ALA A 74 -10.14 29.74 -10.50
N LEU A 75 -10.39 28.53 -10.00
CA LEU A 75 -11.24 28.29 -8.83
C LEU A 75 -10.66 28.94 -7.57
N ALA A 76 -9.34 28.82 -7.37
CA ALA A 76 -8.66 29.45 -6.25
C ALA A 76 -8.70 30.99 -6.31
N MET A 77 -8.79 31.56 -7.52
CA MET A 77 -9.00 33.00 -7.72
C MET A 77 -10.46 33.46 -7.65
N GLU A 78 -11.43 32.55 -7.57
CA GLU A 78 -12.85 32.89 -7.53
C GLU A 78 -13.20 33.96 -6.47
N PRO A 79 -12.72 33.85 -5.21
CA PRO A 79 -13.00 34.83 -4.16
C PRO A 79 -12.55 36.26 -4.47
N PHE A 80 -11.56 36.44 -5.37
CA PHE A 80 -11.01 37.74 -5.74
C PHE A 80 -11.79 38.47 -6.84
N HIS A 81 -12.73 37.80 -7.53
CA HIS A 81 -13.49 38.39 -8.64
C HIS A 81 -14.18 39.72 -8.29
N PRO A 82 -14.88 39.87 -7.14
CA PRO A 82 -15.54 41.13 -6.81
C PRO A 82 -14.57 42.31 -6.72
N MET A 83 -13.37 42.10 -6.13
CA MET A 83 -12.36 43.13 -5.97
C MET A 83 -11.75 43.57 -7.31
N VAL A 84 -11.48 42.60 -8.19
CA VAL A 84 -10.93 42.88 -9.52
C VAL A 84 -11.96 43.58 -10.39
N ASN A 85 -13.22 43.15 -10.36
CA ASN A 85 -14.31 43.77 -11.14
C ASN A 85 -14.63 45.19 -10.67
N LEU A 86 -14.54 45.45 -9.36
CA LEU A 86 -14.74 46.77 -8.77
C LEU A 86 -13.48 47.66 -8.83
N GLN A 87 -12.36 47.11 -9.32
CA GLN A 87 -11.10 47.83 -9.54
C GLN A 87 -10.63 48.60 -8.29
N CYS A 88 -10.63 47.95 -7.12
CA CYS A 88 -10.19 48.60 -5.87
C CYS A 88 -8.71 49.05 -5.91
N SER A 89 -7.87 48.37 -6.70
CA SER A 89 -6.48 48.74 -6.93
C SER A 89 -6.08 48.36 -8.36
N PRO A 90 -5.31 49.21 -9.08
CA PRO A 90 -4.73 48.83 -10.36
C PRO A 90 -3.71 47.67 -10.23
N ASP A 91 -3.13 47.49 -9.03
CA ASP A 91 -2.05 46.54 -8.76
C ASP A 91 -2.55 45.13 -8.41
N LEU A 92 -3.83 44.99 -8.03
CA LEU A 92 -4.37 43.71 -7.59
C LEU A 92 -4.38 42.65 -8.70
N ARG A 93 -4.85 43.01 -9.90
CA ARG A 93 -4.96 42.08 -11.03
C ARG A 93 -3.58 41.60 -11.50
N PRO A 94 -2.59 42.49 -11.76
CA PRO A 94 -1.22 42.08 -12.06
C PRO A 94 -0.59 41.20 -10.97
N PHE A 95 -0.79 41.54 -9.70
CA PHE A 95 -0.27 40.76 -8.58
C PHE A 95 -0.84 39.34 -8.52
N LEU A 96 -2.17 39.20 -8.64
CA LEU A 96 -2.81 37.88 -8.66
C LEU A 96 -2.33 37.06 -9.85
N CYS A 97 -2.30 37.63 -11.05
CA CYS A 97 -1.85 36.90 -12.23
C CYS A 97 -0.36 36.54 -12.15
N ALA A 98 0.49 37.35 -11.52
CA ALA A 98 1.87 36.98 -11.24
C ALA A 98 2.01 35.67 -10.47
N LEU A 99 1.04 35.35 -9.61
CA LEU A 99 1.05 34.15 -8.77
C LEU A 99 0.31 32.98 -9.41
N TYR A 100 -0.86 33.24 -10.01
CA TYR A 100 -1.77 32.22 -10.51
C TYR A 100 -1.57 31.87 -11.99
N ALA A 101 -1.02 32.77 -12.78
CA ALA A 101 -0.70 32.58 -14.20
C ALA A 101 0.59 33.35 -14.55
N PRO A 102 1.75 32.98 -13.97
CA PRO A 102 2.99 33.72 -14.15
C PRO A 102 3.43 33.75 -15.61
N VAL A 103 4.17 34.80 -15.99
CA VAL A 103 4.77 34.89 -17.33
C VAL A 103 5.65 33.65 -17.62
N CYS A 104 5.40 32.99 -18.75
CA CYS A 104 6.24 31.88 -19.17
C CYS A 104 7.59 32.35 -19.69
N MET A 105 8.66 31.82 -19.10
CA MET A 105 10.05 32.09 -19.48
C MET A 105 10.78 30.77 -19.75
N GLU A 106 12.06 30.85 -20.08
CA GLU A 106 12.93 29.67 -20.16
C GLU A 106 12.88 28.82 -18.88
N TYR A 107 13.02 27.51 -19.05
CA TYR A 107 13.00 26.56 -17.94
C TYR A 107 13.97 26.96 -16.81
N GLY A 108 13.46 27.01 -15.58
CA GLY A 108 14.24 27.33 -14.38
C GLY A 108 14.34 28.83 -14.08
N ARG A 109 13.85 29.71 -14.95
CA ARG A 109 13.68 31.13 -14.66
C ARG A 109 12.25 31.41 -14.22
N VAL A 110 12.11 32.10 -13.09
CA VAL A 110 10.83 32.49 -12.52
C VAL A 110 10.92 33.93 -12.03
N SER A 111 9.93 34.74 -12.39
CA SER A 111 9.85 36.15 -12.02
C SER A 111 8.83 36.29 -10.90
N LEU A 112 9.28 36.80 -9.75
CA LEU A 112 8.43 37.04 -8.59
C LEU A 112 7.94 38.50 -8.60
N PRO A 113 6.69 38.77 -8.18
CA PRO A 113 6.23 40.14 -7.99
C PRO A 113 6.98 40.80 -6.83
N CYS A 114 7.19 42.11 -6.92
CA CYS A 114 7.80 42.89 -5.84
C CYS A 114 6.86 43.03 -4.64
N ARG A 115 7.46 43.17 -3.44
CA ARG A 115 6.73 43.42 -2.19
C ARG A 115 5.88 44.70 -2.23
N SER A 116 6.35 45.76 -2.90
CA SER A 116 5.60 47.00 -3.04
C SER A 116 4.26 46.78 -3.74
N LEU A 117 4.25 46.03 -4.85
CA LEU A 117 3.06 45.65 -5.61
C LEU A 117 2.04 44.89 -4.73
N CYS A 118 2.48 43.90 -3.96
CA CYS A 118 1.63 43.18 -3.01
C CYS A 118 1.03 44.12 -1.96
N THR A 119 1.86 44.99 -1.40
CA THR A 119 1.47 45.88 -0.30
C THR A 119 0.43 46.90 -0.75
N HIS A 120 0.58 47.46 -1.96
CA HIS A 120 -0.40 48.36 -2.57
C HIS A 120 -1.73 47.64 -2.84
N ALA A 121 -1.68 46.47 -3.50
CA ALA A 121 -2.86 45.66 -3.77
C ALA A 121 -3.64 45.33 -2.50
N LYS A 122 -2.94 44.86 -1.44
CA LYS A 122 -3.54 44.54 -0.14
C LYS A 122 -4.15 45.77 0.53
N ARG A 123 -3.38 46.86 0.65
CA ARG A 123 -3.81 48.09 1.35
C ARG A 123 -5.05 48.70 0.71
N ASP A 124 -5.06 48.82 -0.61
CA ASP A 124 -6.09 49.54 -1.35
C ASP A 124 -7.40 48.72 -1.39
N CYS A 125 -7.30 47.39 -1.45
CA CYS A 125 -8.45 46.49 -1.48
C CYS A 125 -8.92 45.99 -0.10
N GLN A 126 -8.19 46.26 0.99
CA GLN A 126 -8.48 45.77 2.34
C GLN A 126 -9.93 46.03 2.77
N LYS A 127 -10.43 47.26 2.61
CA LYS A 127 -11.81 47.61 3.02
C LYS A 127 -12.86 46.81 2.24
N LEU A 128 -12.61 46.55 0.97
CA LEU A 128 -13.53 45.80 0.12
C LEU A 128 -13.51 44.31 0.46
N MET A 129 -12.33 43.77 0.77
CA MET A 129 -12.14 42.42 1.29
C MET A 129 -12.92 42.19 2.59
N ASP A 130 -12.78 43.11 3.54
CA ASP A 130 -13.49 43.04 4.82
C ASP A 130 -15.02 43.07 4.62
N MET A 131 -15.52 43.89 3.69
CA MET A 131 -16.96 43.95 3.36
C MET A 131 -17.50 42.66 2.74
N PHE A 132 -16.70 41.95 1.93
CA PHE A 132 -17.08 40.67 1.32
C PHE A 132 -16.70 39.44 2.17
N GLY A 133 -16.11 39.63 3.35
CA GLY A 133 -15.68 38.55 4.23
C GLY A 133 -14.52 37.71 3.68
N VAL A 134 -13.69 38.30 2.81
CA VAL A 134 -12.52 37.63 2.22
C VAL A 134 -11.29 37.98 3.04
N THR A 135 -10.58 36.99 3.58
CA THR A 135 -9.30 37.20 4.28
C THR A 135 -8.14 37.14 3.31
N TRP A 136 -7.10 37.95 3.54
CA TRP A 136 -5.86 37.86 2.76
C TRP A 136 -5.16 36.52 3.05
N PRO A 137 -4.95 35.64 2.04
CA PRO A 137 -4.37 34.31 2.27
C PRO A 137 -2.92 34.37 2.76
N GLU A 138 -2.54 33.44 3.65
CA GLU A 138 -1.17 33.32 4.18
C GLU A 138 -0.15 33.06 3.06
N GLU A 139 -0.56 32.33 2.02
CA GLU A 139 0.28 32.03 0.86
C GLU A 139 0.67 33.29 0.08
N THR A 140 -0.09 34.37 0.23
CA THR A 140 0.10 35.65 -0.46
C THR A 140 0.60 36.77 0.47
N GLU A 141 1.06 36.45 1.68
CA GLU A 141 1.55 37.47 2.62
C GLU A 141 2.75 38.24 2.06
N CYS A 142 2.71 39.57 2.13
CA CYS A 142 3.64 40.42 1.37
C CYS A 142 5.11 40.28 1.83
N SER A 143 5.34 39.82 3.06
CA SER A 143 6.68 39.55 3.59
C SER A 143 7.43 38.45 2.82
N ARG A 144 6.71 37.58 2.08
CA ARG A 144 7.27 36.48 1.31
C ARG A 144 7.91 36.91 -0.02
N PHE A 145 7.66 38.15 -0.46
CA PHE A 145 8.14 38.68 -1.74
C PHE A 145 9.40 39.54 -1.58
N PRO A 146 10.26 39.61 -2.63
CA PRO A 146 11.47 40.41 -2.62
C PRO A 146 11.18 41.90 -2.43
N ASP A 147 12.08 42.58 -1.72
CA ASP A 147 12.01 44.02 -1.48
C ASP A 147 12.58 44.77 -2.70
N CYS A 148 11.69 45.11 -3.63
CA CYS A 148 11.96 45.82 -4.88
C CYS A 148 10.78 46.70 -5.26
N ASP A 149 10.95 47.55 -6.28
CA ASP A 149 9.92 48.48 -6.76
C ASP A 149 9.72 48.44 -8.28
N GLU A 150 9.93 47.26 -8.87
CA GLU A 150 9.74 47.03 -10.30
C GLU A 150 8.29 46.62 -10.61
N SER A 151 7.78 47.04 -11.77
CA SER A 151 6.47 46.60 -12.27
C SER A 151 6.50 45.13 -12.70
N TYR A 152 5.37 44.44 -12.56
CA TYR A 152 5.20 43.08 -13.04
C TYR A 152 4.27 43.01 -14.28
N PRO A 153 4.61 42.24 -15.33
CA PRO A 153 5.90 41.57 -15.56
C PRO A 153 7.02 42.60 -15.81
N ARG A 154 8.28 42.23 -15.56
CA ARG A 154 9.39 43.13 -15.88
C ARG A 154 9.59 43.13 -17.39
N ALA A 155 10.07 44.24 -17.94
CA ALA A 155 10.32 44.34 -19.39
C ALA A 155 11.26 43.24 -19.90
N VAL A 156 12.24 42.83 -19.08
CA VAL A 156 13.17 41.73 -19.38
C VAL A 156 12.51 40.35 -19.39
N ASP A 157 11.40 40.16 -18.68
CA ASP A 157 10.68 38.88 -18.63
C ASP A 157 9.83 38.65 -19.90
N LEU A 158 9.60 39.70 -20.69
CA LEU A 158 8.85 39.67 -21.94
C LEU A 158 9.74 39.42 -23.18
N LEU A 159 11.06 39.51 -23.01
CA LEU A 159 12.04 39.24 -24.05
C LEU A 159 12.32 37.74 -24.08
N VAL A 160 11.49 36.99 -24.81
CA VAL A 160 11.84 35.61 -25.21
C VAL A 160 12.77 35.75 -26.42
N ASP A 161 14.01 35.27 -26.32
CA ASP A 161 15.01 35.35 -27.40
C ASP A 161 14.43 34.81 -28.72
N GLU A 162 14.19 35.70 -29.69
CA GLU A 162 13.97 35.37 -31.09
C GLU A 162 15.34 35.12 -31.75
N ASP A 163 15.96 33.96 -31.55
CA ASP A 163 17.00 33.48 -32.48
C ASP A 163 16.75 32.01 -32.88
N PRO A 164 16.14 31.76 -34.05
CA PRO A 164 15.67 30.43 -34.45
C PRO A 164 16.74 29.61 -35.20
N THR A 165 18.02 29.82 -34.92
CA THR A 165 19.08 28.98 -35.49
C THR A 165 20.16 28.68 -34.47
N ASP A 166 20.31 27.39 -34.19
CA ASP A 166 21.43 26.77 -33.47
C ASP A 166 21.26 26.60 -31.95
N GLN A 167 20.30 25.75 -31.56
CA GLN A 167 20.53 24.71 -30.54
C GLN A 167 19.36 23.72 -30.51
N SER A 168 19.51 22.64 -31.27
CA SER A 168 18.99 21.35 -30.84
C SER A 168 19.70 20.94 -29.54
N SER A 169 19.30 21.47 -28.40
CA SER A 169 19.76 20.98 -27.12
C SER A 169 18.77 21.26 -25.99
N MET A 170 18.06 20.18 -25.64
CA MET A 170 17.76 19.83 -24.26
C MET A 170 16.63 20.63 -23.59
N SER A 171 15.39 20.29 -23.94
CA SER A 171 14.38 20.12 -22.90
C SER A 171 14.90 19.06 -21.90
N VAL A 172 15.63 19.50 -20.88
CA VAL A 172 16.06 18.63 -19.78
C VAL A 172 14.80 18.10 -19.12
N GLN A 173 14.50 16.81 -19.35
CA GLN A 173 13.43 16.09 -18.68
C GLN A 173 13.65 16.17 -17.16
N ARG A 174 12.80 16.92 -16.44
CA ARG A 174 12.79 16.84 -14.99
C ARG A 174 11.84 15.73 -14.58
N ASP A 175 12.35 14.76 -13.81
CA ASP A 175 11.53 13.77 -13.12
C ASP A 175 10.88 14.47 -11.91
N TYR A 176 9.61 14.81 -12.08
CA TYR A 176 8.82 15.38 -11.00
C TYR A 176 8.20 14.29 -10.12
N GLY A 177 8.30 13.01 -10.52
CA GLY A 177 7.67 11.88 -9.83
C GLY A 177 6.13 12.00 -9.78
N PHE A 178 5.51 11.13 -8.98
CA PHE A 178 4.11 11.29 -8.62
C PHE A 178 3.94 12.55 -7.75
N TRP A 179 2.88 13.33 -7.98
CA TRP A 179 2.50 14.47 -7.13
C TRP A 179 1.18 14.17 -6.46
N CYS A 180 1.09 14.39 -5.16
CA CYS A 180 -0.14 14.16 -4.43
C CYS A 180 -1.23 15.17 -4.83
N PRO A 181 -2.37 14.73 -5.38
CA PRO A 181 -3.51 15.60 -5.64
C PRO A 181 -4.02 16.25 -4.35
N ARG A 182 -4.58 17.46 -4.47
CA ARG A 182 -5.13 18.20 -3.33
C ARG A 182 -6.19 17.39 -2.59
N GLU A 183 -6.99 16.64 -3.33
CA GLU A 183 -8.08 15.82 -2.82
C GLU A 183 -7.60 14.65 -1.97
N LEU A 184 -6.38 14.16 -2.23
CA LEU A 184 -5.75 13.01 -1.57
C LEU A 184 -4.75 13.43 -0.47
N LYS A 185 -4.54 14.74 -0.31
CA LYS A 185 -3.60 15.30 0.67
C LYS A 185 -4.15 15.13 2.08
N VAL A 186 -3.32 14.58 2.97
CA VAL A 186 -3.64 14.36 4.38
C VAL A 186 -2.81 15.24 5.30
N GLU A 187 -3.19 15.29 6.58
CA GLU A 187 -2.49 16.05 7.60
C GLU A 187 -1.04 15.51 7.78
N PRO A 188 -0.01 16.38 7.80
CA PRO A 188 1.39 15.94 7.89
C PRO A 188 1.75 15.12 9.14
N GLU A 189 1.01 15.30 10.23
CA GLU A 189 1.23 14.60 11.51
C GLU A 189 0.96 13.09 11.42
N LEU A 190 0.18 12.65 10.44
CA LEU A 190 -0.19 11.24 10.26
C LEU A 190 0.91 10.41 9.59
N GLY A 191 1.88 11.06 8.92
CA GLY A 191 3.01 10.38 8.29
C GLY A 191 2.63 9.41 7.16
N TYR A 192 1.51 9.63 6.48
CA TYR A 192 1.04 8.75 5.40
C TYR A 192 1.92 8.88 4.17
N MET A 193 1.97 7.81 3.38
CA MET A 193 2.75 7.76 2.16
C MET A 193 1.94 7.10 1.04
N PHE A 194 2.05 7.63 -0.17
CA PHE A 194 1.44 7.03 -1.35
C PHE A 194 2.34 7.26 -2.56
N LEU A 195 2.69 6.19 -3.28
CA LEU A 195 3.60 6.22 -4.44
C LEU A 195 4.90 7.00 -4.18
N GLY A 196 5.47 6.83 -2.99
CA GLY A 196 6.72 7.51 -2.56
C GLY A 196 6.56 8.95 -2.09
N VAL A 197 5.36 9.54 -2.16
CA VAL A 197 5.07 10.91 -1.72
C VAL A 197 4.52 10.91 -0.31
N ARG A 198 5.04 11.80 0.54
CA ARG A 198 4.57 12.01 1.92
C ARG A 198 3.28 12.84 1.94
N ASP A 199 2.54 12.73 3.04
CA ASP A 199 1.31 13.48 3.29
C ASP A 199 0.23 13.21 2.22
N CYS A 200 0.26 11.99 1.68
CA CYS A 200 -0.62 11.54 0.61
C CYS A 200 -1.20 10.16 0.92
N SER A 201 -2.45 9.92 0.50
CA SER A 201 -3.11 8.63 0.70
C SER A 201 -3.87 8.16 -0.53
N PRO A 202 -3.94 6.84 -0.80
CA PRO A 202 -4.77 6.30 -1.87
C PRO A 202 -6.25 6.70 -1.71
N PRO A 203 -7.00 6.83 -2.82
CA PRO A 203 -8.45 7.03 -2.77
C PRO A 203 -9.15 5.80 -2.16
N CYS A 204 -10.12 6.03 -1.28
CA CYS A 204 -10.96 4.99 -0.69
C CYS A 204 -11.96 4.36 -1.70
N PRO A 205 -12.61 5.07 -2.64
CA PRO A 205 -13.16 4.37 -3.78
C PRO A 205 -11.96 3.78 -4.54
N ASN A 206 -11.84 2.45 -4.50
CA ASN A 206 -10.66 1.69 -4.92
C ASN A 206 -10.02 2.18 -6.23
N MET A 207 -8.71 2.08 -6.33
CA MET A 207 -7.94 2.54 -7.49
C MET A 207 -8.29 1.80 -8.79
N TYR A 208 -8.58 0.50 -8.70
CA TYR A 208 -8.64 -0.40 -9.86
C TYR A 208 -10.05 -0.85 -10.20
N PHE A 209 -10.93 -0.97 -9.21
CA PHE A 209 -12.24 -1.62 -9.37
C PHE A 209 -13.39 -0.63 -9.46
N ARG A 210 -14.42 -1.01 -10.21
CA ARG A 210 -15.70 -0.28 -10.28
C ARG A 210 -16.54 -0.58 -9.03
N ARG A 211 -17.51 0.31 -8.74
CA ARG A 211 -18.41 0.14 -7.58
C ARG A 211 -19.18 -1.18 -7.58
N GLU A 212 -19.60 -1.65 -8.76
CA GLU A 212 -20.34 -2.91 -8.91
C GLU A 212 -19.47 -4.13 -8.54
N GLU A 213 -18.20 -4.11 -8.96
CA GLU A 213 -17.22 -5.16 -8.67
C GLU A 213 -16.86 -5.19 -7.18
N LEU A 214 -16.69 -4.01 -6.57
CA LEU A 214 -16.46 -3.87 -5.12
C LEU A 214 -17.65 -4.42 -4.31
N THR A 215 -18.87 -4.10 -4.73
CA THR A 215 -20.09 -4.60 -4.09
C THR A 215 -20.14 -6.12 -4.16
N PHE A 216 -19.89 -6.69 -5.33
CA PHE A 216 -19.83 -8.15 -5.50
C PHE A 216 -18.76 -8.79 -4.61
N ALA A 217 -17.53 -8.27 -4.62
CA ALA A 217 -16.42 -8.79 -3.82
C ALA A 217 -16.74 -8.77 -2.32
N ARG A 218 -17.31 -7.67 -1.82
CA ARG A 218 -17.71 -7.53 -0.41
C ARG A 218 -18.76 -8.55 0.00
N TYR A 219 -19.80 -8.73 -0.81
CA TYR A 219 -20.82 -9.77 -0.56
C TYR A 219 -20.24 -11.18 -0.60
N PHE A 220 -19.36 -11.46 -1.57
CA PHE A 220 -18.70 -12.77 -1.68
C PHE A 220 -17.85 -13.07 -0.45
N ILE A 221 -17.01 -12.13 0.00
CA ILE A 221 -16.19 -12.26 1.21
C ILE A 221 -17.07 -12.44 2.45
N GLY A 222 -18.15 -11.66 2.57
CA GLY A 222 -19.13 -11.78 3.66
C GLY A 222 -19.75 -13.17 3.74
N VAL A 223 -20.26 -13.72 2.64
CA VAL A 223 -20.87 -15.06 2.61
C VAL A 223 -19.85 -16.15 2.92
N VAL A 224 -18.68 -16.11 2.29
CA VAL A 224 -17.62 -17.11 2.51
C VAL A 224 -17.12 -17.09 3.96
N SER A 225 -16.96 -15.90 4.55
CA SER A 225 -16.54 -15.76 5.95
C SER A 225 -17.56 -16.37 6.92
N ILE A 226 -18.86 -16.23 6.69
CA ILE A 226 -19.91 -16.85 7.52
C ILE A 226 -19.84 -18.38 7.43
N VAL A 227 -19.72 -18.93 6.21
CA VAL A 227 -19.60 -20.38 6.00
C VAL A 227 -18.36 -20.91 6.72
N CYS A 228 -17.21 -20.26 6.54
CA CYS A 228 -15.96 -20.66 7.18
C CYS A 228 -16.03 -20.54 8.71
N LEU A 229 -16.59 -19.45 9.23
CA LEU A 229 -16.78 -19.24 10.67
C LEU A 229 -17.65 -20.35 11.28
N SER A 230 -18.75 -20.72 10.62
CA SER A 230 -19.62 -21.79 11.09
C SER A 230 -18.92 -23.16 11.13
N ALA A 231 -18.17 -23.51 10.07
CA ALA A 231 -17.47 -24.79 9.97
C ALA A 231 -16.30 -24.92 10.96
N THR A 232 -15.53 -23.85 11.13
CA THR A 232 -14.39 -23.80 12.06
C THR A 232 -14.86 -23.74 13.52
N LEU A 233 -15.95 -23.00 13.82
CA LEU A 233 -16.56 -22.98 15.14
C LEU A 233 -17.09 -24.37 15.53
N PHE A 234 -17.77 -25.07 14.61
CA PHE A 234 -18.21 -26.45 14.85
C PHE A 234 -17.04 -27.39 15.17
N THR A 235 -15.94 -27.27 14.42
CA THR A 235 -14.70 -28.03 14.66
C THR A 235 -14.11 -27.74 16.04
N PHE A 236 -14.02 -26.46 16.41
CA PHE A 236 -13.49 -26.05 17.71
C PHE A 236 -14.38 -26.49 18.88
N LEU A 237 -15.70 -26.35 18.77
CA LEU A 237 -16.64 -26.83 19.79
C LEU A 237 -16.58 -28.35 19.97
N THR A 238 -16.47 -29.10 18.87
CA THR A 238 -16.31 -30.56 18.91
C THR A 238 -15.03 -30.95 19.65
N PHE A 239 -13.94 -30.20 19.47
CA PHE A 239 -12.71 -30.40 20.23
C PHE A 239 -12.89 -30.12 21.73
N LEU A 240 -13.60 -29.05 22.10
CA LEU A 240 -13.83 -28.71 23.52
C LEU A 240 -14.65 -29.77 24.26
N LEU A 241 -15.54 -30.49 23.57
CA LEU A 241 -16.30 -31.59 24.14
C LEU A 241 -15.44 -32.81 24.49
N ASP A 242 -14.40 -33.08 23.70
CA ASP A 242 -13.47 -34.19 23.96
C ASP A 242 -12.03 -33.82 23.56
N VAL A 243 -11.37 -33.09 24.47
CA VAL A 243 -9.98 -32.63 24.29
C VAL A 243 -8.98 -33.77 24.31
N THR A 244 -9.33 -34.92 24.89
CA THR A 244 -8.41 -36.05 25.09
C THR A 244 -8.27 -36.93 23.86
N ARG A 245 -9.26 -36.87 22.96
CA ARG A 245 -9.30 -37.61 21.70
C ARG A 245 -8.24 -37.19 20.71
N PHE A 246 -7.85 -35.92 20.70
CA PHE A 246 -6.95 -35.36 19.67
C PHE A 246 -5.52 -35.22 20.17
N ARG A 247 -4.74 -36.29 20.00
CA ARG A 247 -3.31 -36.30 20.33
C ARG A 247 -2.46 -35.87 19.12
N TYR A 248 -1.19 -35.58 19.36
CA TYR A 248 -0.22 -35.46 18.26
C TYR A 248 -0.17 -36.79 17.49
N PRO A 249 -0.09 -36.77 16.14
CA PRO A 249 0.18 -35.62 15.25
C PRO A 249 -1.05 -34.83 14.75
N GLU A 250 -2.28 -35.17 15.13
CA GLU A 250 -3.52 -34.50 14.63
C GLU A 250 -3.81 -33.16 15.31
N ARG A 251 -3.32 -32.97 16.54
CA ARG A 251 -3.56 -31.79 17.38
C ARG A 251 -3.34 -30.42 16.68
N PRO A 252 -2.30 -30.23 15.82
CA PRO A 252 -2.12 -28.99 15.04
C PRO A 252 -3.34 -28.56 14.20
N ILE A 253 -4.16 -29.50 13.71
CA ILE A 253 -5.36 -29.19 12.90
C ILE A 253 -6.36 -28.33 13.69
N ILE A 254 -6.43 -28.51 15.01
CA ILE A 254 -7.34 -27.73 15.88
C ILE A 254 -6.86 -26.30 16.01
N PHE A 255 -5.56 -26.09 16.28
CA PHE A 255 -5.00 -24.74 16.38
C PHE A 255 -5.10 -24.00 15.04
N TYR A 256 -4.88 -24.73 13.95
CA TYR A 256 -5.11 -24.25 12.60
C TYR A 256 -6.58 -23.82 12.40
N ALA A 257 -7.56 -24.63 12.80
CA ALA A 257 -8.98 -24.27 12.74
C ALA A 257 -9.32 -23.02 13.58
N VAL A 258 -8.71 -22.87 14.77
CA VAL A 258 -8.87 -21.67 15.61
C VAL A 258 -8.33 -20.41 14.92
N CYS A 259 -7.19 -20.49 14.23
CA CYS A 259 -6.66 -19.38 13.45
C CYS A 259 -7.66 -18.93 12.37
N TYR A 260 -8.19 -19.86 11.58
CA TYR A 260 -9.15 -19.53 10.52
C TYR A 260 -10.52 -19.10 11.05
N MET A 261 -10.92 -19.55 12.24
CA MET A 261 -12.11 -19.02 12.93
C MET A 261 -11.94 -17.52 13.21
N MET A 262 -10.78 -17.10 13.72
CA MET A 262 -10.51 -15.68 14.00
C MET A 262 -10.36 -14.85 12.72
N VAL A 263 -9.69 -15.38 11.70
CA VAL A 263 -9.60 -14.73 10.37
C VAL A 263 -11.00 -14.52 9.77
N SER A 264 -11.85 -15.53 9.83
CA SER A 264 -13.23 -15.46 9.32
C SER A 264 -14.09 -14.48 10.11
N LEU A 265 -13.90 -14.42 11.45
CA LEU A 265 -14.57 -13.44 12.29
C LEU A 265 -14.18 -12.00 11.90
N VAL A 266 -12.90 -11.73 11.62
CA VAL A 266 -12.46 -10.39 11.20
C VAL A 266 -13.06 -10.00 9.85
N PHE A 267 -13.07 -10.90 8.86
CA PHE A 267 -13.73 -10.61 7.57
C PHE A 267 -15.25 -10.43 7.70
N PHE A 268 -15.90 -11.19 8.58
CA PHE A 268 -17.32 -10.97 8.89
C PHE A 268 -17.57 -9.61 9.54
N LEU A 269 -16.71 -9.20 10.48
CA LEU A 269 -16.80 -7.86 11.08
C LEU A 269 -16.52 -6.77 10.04
N GLY A 270 -15.56 -6.96 9.13
CA GLY A 270 -15.30 -6.05 8.02
C GLY A 270 -16.50 -5.88 7.10
N PHE A 271 -17.19 -6.99 6.78
CA PHE A 271 -18.44 -6.95 6.02
C PHE A 271 -19.53 -6.09 6.71
N LEU A 272 -19.67 -6.17 8.03
CA LEU A 272 -20.65 -5.37 8.79
C LEU A 272 -20.24 -3.89 8.94
N LEU A 273 -18.93 -3.61 8.96
CA LEU A 273 -18.38 -2.28 9.19
C LEU A 273 -18.18 -1.49 7.90
N GLU A 274 -18.25 -2.16 6.74
CA GLU A 274 -18.08 -1.57 5.41
C GLU A 274 -16.79 -0.72 5.34
N ASP A 275 -16.88 0.49 4.80
CA ASP A 275 -15.73 1.37 4.60
C ASP A 275 -15.33 2.17 5.85
N ARG A 276 -16.10 2.06 6.96
CA ARG A 276 -15.92 2.93 8.14
C ARG A 276 -14.59 2.72 8.86
N VAL A 277 -13.99 1.54 8.71
CA VAL A 277 -12.72 1.19 9.34
C VAL A 277 -11.55 1.34 8.38
N ALA A 278 -11.75 0.96 7.12
CA ALA A 278 -10.72 1.00 6.10
C ALA A 278 -10.49 2.41 5.52
N CYS A 279 -11.43 3.34 5.70
CA CYS A 279 -11.39 4.65 5.07
C CYS A 279 -11.65 5.83 6.01
N ASN A 280 -10.94 6.92 5.71
CA ASN A 280 -11.17 8.23 6.27
C ASN A 280 -12.31 8.94 5.52
N ALA A 281 -13.14 9.69 6.26
CA ALA A 281 -14.27 10.40 5.68
C ALA A 281 -13.85 11.57 4.77
N ALA A 282 -14.61 11.80 3.71
CA ALA A 282 -14.43 12.96 2.84
C ALA A 282 -14.78 14.27 3.58
N ASN A 283 -14.11 15.37 3.22
CA ASN A 283 -14.43 16.71 3.73
C ASN A 283 -14.57 17.69 2.55
N PRO A 284 -15.81 17.92 2.06
CA PRO A 284 -16.08 18.79 0.92
C PRO A 284 -15.60 20.23 1.13
N SER A 285 -15.65 20.73 2.37
CA SER A 285 -15.26 22.11 2.71
C SER A 285 -13.78 22.40 2.49
N HIS A 286 -12.94 21.36 2.49
CA HIS A 286 -11.51 21.45 2.23
C HIS A 286 -11.11 20.79 0.91
N TYR A 287 -12.07 20.48 0.04
CA TYR A 287 -11.84 19.75 -1.21
C TYR A 287 -11.15 18.39 -1.00
N LYS A 288 -11.43 17.69 0.11
CA LYS A 288 -10.84 16.37 0.43
C LYS A 288 -11.81 15.25 0.08
N THR A 289 -11.33 14.24 -0.65
CA THR A 289 -12.10 13.01 -0.93
C THR A 289 -11.86 11.96 0.16
N SER A 290 -12.63 10.87 0.13
CA SER A 290 -12.42 9.76 1.05
C SER A 290 -11.13 9.04 0.68
N THR A 291 -10.24 8.87 1.65
CA THR A 291 -8.92 8.26 1.49
C THR A 291 -8.79 7.00 2.34
N VAL A 292 -7.87 6.13 1.98
CA VAL A 292 -7.57 4.93 2.76
C VAL A 292 -6.93 5.31 4.09
N THR A 293 -7.36 4.64 5.17
CA THR A 293 -6.72 4.76 6.48
C THR A 293 -5.35 4.08 6.46
N GLN A 294 -4.32 4.79 6.90
CA GLN A 294 -2.98 4.25 7.06
C GLN A 294 -2.48 4.40 8.50
N GLY A 295 -1.49 3.59 8.86
CA GLY A 295 -0.87 3.59 10.18
C GLY A 295 -1.82 3.17 11.31
N SER A 296 -1.36 3.43 12.53
CA SER A 296 -1.95 2.92 13.76
C SER A 296 -2.94 3.88 14.44
N HIS A 297 -3.19 5.05 13.84
CA HIS A 297 -4.03 6.11 14.41
C HIS A 297 -5.49 5.68 14.58
N ASN A 298 -6.04 4.93 13.62
CA ASN A 298 -7.40 4.39 13.72
C ASN A 298 -7.38 3.09 14.54
N LYS A 299 -7.82 3.18 15.79
CA LYS A 299 -7.80 2.05 16.74
C LYS A 299 -8.58 0.83 16.25
N ALA A 300 -9.69 1.02 15.55
CA ALA A 300 -10.49 -0.09 15.02
C ALA A 300 -9.74 -0.80 13.89
N CYS A 301 -9.15 -0.03 12.97
CA CYS A 301 -8.33 -0.54 11.87
C CYS A 301 -7.12 -1.31 12.40
N THR A 302 -6.38 -0.73 13.34
CA THR A 302 -5.25 -1.36 14.02
C THR A 302 -5.64 -2.68 14.68
N LEU A 303 -6.79 -2.73 15.37
CA LEU A 303 -7.27 -3.96 16.02
C LEU A 303 -7.61 -5.06 15.01
N LEU A 304 -8.35 -4.73 13.94
CA LEU A 304 -8.68 -5.71 12.90
C LEU A 304 -7.42 -6.23 12.21
N PHE A 305 -6.47 -5.33 11.89
CA PHE A 305 -5.15 -5.71 11.37
C PHE A 305 -4.41 -6.68 12.30
N MET A 306 -4.27 -6.33 13.58
CA MET A 306 -3.53 -7.15 14.54
C MET A 306 -4.08 -8.57 14.61
N VAL A 307 -5.41 -8.73 14.69
CA VAL A 307 -6.06 -10.04 14.74
C VAL A 307 -5.89 -10.76 13.41
N LEU A 308 -6.22 -10.11 12.29
CA LEU A 308 -6.20 -10.74 10.97
C LEU A 308 -4.80 -11.20 10.58
N TYR A 309 -3.80 -10.33 10.68
CA TYR A 309 -2.43 -10.64 10.30
C TYR A 309 -1.81 -11.70 11.22
N PHE A 310 -1.95 -11.55 12.54
CA PHE A 310 -1.43 -12.51 13.51
C PHE A 310 -1.97 -13.92 13.26
N PHE A 311 -3.30 -14.07 13.12
CA PHE A 311 -3.90 -15.39 12.95
C PHE A 311 -3.68 -15.96 11.55
N THR A 312 -3.53 -15.13 10.52
CA THR A 312 -3.14 -15.58 9.17
C THR A 312 -1.74 -16.20 9.19
N MET A 313 -0.76 -15.50 9.76
CA MET A 313 0.62 -15.99 9.88
C MET A 313 0.74 -17.17 10.87
N ALA A 314 -0.02 -17.16 11.96
CA ALA A 314 -0.06 -18.31 12.86
C ALA A 314 -0.64 -19.55 12.17
N GLY A 315 -1.67 -19.38 11.34
CA GLY A 315 -2.24 -20.44 10.53
C GLY A 315 -1.20 -21.08 9.60
N SER A 316 -0.39 -20.28 8.89
CA SER A 316 0.65 -20.82 8.01
C SER A 316 1.73 -21.59 8.77
N VAL A 317 2.18 -21.08 9.93
CA VAL A 317 3.15 -21.78 10.78
C VAL A 317 2.55 -23.07 11.37
N TRP A 318 1.27 -23.09 11.75
CA TRP A 318 0.61 -24.32 12.20
C TRP A 318 0.48 -25.37 11.11
N TRP A 319 0.32 -24.97 9.85
CA TRP A 319 0.40 -25.90 8.72
C TRP A 319 1.83 -26.48 8.57
N VAL A 320 2.88 -25.67 8.69
CA VAL A 320 4.25 -26.18 8.69
C VAL A 320 4.45 -27.18 9.84
N ILE A 321 3.98 -26.86 11.05
CA ILE A 321 4.04 -27.78 12.20
C ILE A 321 3.29 -29.08 11.90
N LEU A 322 2.13 -29.03 11.23
CA LEU A 322 1.41 -30.23 10.80
C LEU A 322 2.26 -31.08 9.84
N THR A 323 2.97 -30.47 8.89
CA THR A 323 3.88 -31.21 8.00
C THR A 323 5.09 -31.79 8.74
N ILE A 324 5.63 -31.09 9.74
CA ILE A 324 6.71 -31.57 10.62
C ILE A 324 6.24 -32.77 11.44
N THR A 325 5.09 -32.67 12.13
CA THR A 325 4.58 -33.77 12.96
C THR A 325 4.21 -34.98 12.12
N TRP A 326 3.68 -34.76 10.91
CA TRP A 326 3.42 -35.81 9.94
C TRP A 326 4.72 -36.50 9.48
N PHE A 327 5.76 -35.72 9.13
CA PHE A 327 7.07 -36.27 8.76
C PHE A 327 7.70 -37.08 9.90
N LEU A 328 7.65 -36.57 11.13
CA LEU A 328 8.17 -37.25 12.32
C LEU A 328 7.40 -38.55 12.62
N ALA A 329 6.10 -38.56 12.40
CA ALA A 329 5.31 -39.80 12.50
C ALA A 329 5.67 -40.77 11.37
N ALA A 330 5.98 -40.28 10.17
CA ALA A 330 6.18 -41.11 9.00
C ALA A 330 7.56 -41.77 8.90
N VAL A 331 8.62 -40.98 9.09
CA VAL A 331 9.99 -41.39 8.76
C VAL A 331 10.72 -41.97 9.96
N PRO A 332 10.91 -41.23 11.06
CA PRO A 332 11.52 -41.80 12.26
C PRO A 332 10.50 -42.59 13.11
N LYS A 333 9.24 -42.71 12.68
CA LYS A 333 8.17 -43.47 13.35
C LYS A 333 7.93 -43.04 14.80
N TRP A 334 7.95 -41.74 15.06
CA TRP A 334 7.71 -41.21 16.41
C TRP A 334 6.26 -41.43 16.83
N GLY A 335 6.08 -41.97 18.04
CA GLY A 335 4.76 -42.05 18.68
C GLY A 335 4.28 -40.68 19.19
N SER A 336 3.00 -40.60 19.55
CA SER A 336 2.38 -39.35 20.03
C SER A 336 3.10 -38.74 21.23
N GLU A 337 3.57 -39.57 22.17
CA GLU A 337 4.28 -39.12 23.37
C GLU A 337 5.64 -38.47 23.04
N ALA A 338 6.37 -39.00 22.05
CA ALA A 338 7.66 -38.45 21.64
C ALA A 338 7.50 -37.07 20.96
N ILE A 339 6.45 -36.91 20.15
CA ILE A 339 6.11 -35.63 19.52
C ILE A 339 5.63 -34.62 20.56
N GLU A 340 4.82 -35.07 21.53
CA GLU A 340 4.28 -34.22 22.59
C GLU A 340 5.37 -33.64 23.50
N LYS A 341 6.49 -34.34 23.70
CA LYS A 341 7.68 -33.79 24.40
C LYS A 341 8.27 -32.55 23.72
N LYS A 342 7.96 -32.28 22.45
CA LYS A 342 8.39 -31.09 21.70
C LYS A 342 7.28 -30.02 21.58
N ALA A 343 6.11 -30.24 22.16
CA ALA A 343 4.95 -29.34 22.03
C ALA A 343 5.26 -27.89 22.42
N LEU A 344 6.09 -27.67 23.46
CA LEU A 344 6.50 -26.32 23.87
C LEU A 344 7.14 -25.53 22.72
N LEU A 345 8.00 -26.18 21.93
CA LEU A 345 8.68 -25.55 20.79
C LEU A 345 7.72 -25.23 19.65
N PHE A 346 6.78 -26.13 19.37
CA PHE A 346 5.72 -25.91 18.37
C PHE A 346 4.85 -24.71 18.74
N HIS A 347 4.42 -24.61 20.00
CA HIS A 347 3.64 -23.47 20.47
C HIS A 347 4.44 -22.17 20.50
N ALA A 348 5.68 -22.20 20.98
CA ALA A 348 6.53 -21.02 21.04
C ALA A 348 6.79 -20.43 19.64
N SER A 349 7.00 -21.27 18.63
CA SER A 349 7.20 -20.83 17.25
C SER A 349 5.91 -20.33 16.59
N ALA A 350 4.81 -21.10 16.70
CA ALA A 350 3.53 -20.78 16.06
C ALA A 350 2.92 -19.46 16.55
N TRP A 351 3.17 -19.08 17.81
CA TRP A 351 2.66 -17.82 18.35
C TRP A 351 3.73 -16.72 18.40
N GLY A 352 4.99 -17.09 18.63
CA GLY A 352 6.09 -16.14 18.72
C GLY A 352 6.44 -15.49 17.39
N ILE A 353 6.55 -16.27 16.31
CA ILE A 353 6.93 -15.73 14.99
C ILE A 353 5.87 -14.72 14.49
N PRO A 354 4.56 -15.05 14.43
CA PRO A 354 3.53 -14.09 14.06
C PRO A 354 3.45 -12.88 15.00
N GLY A 355 3.62 -13.11 16.31
CA GLY A 355 3.61 -12.04 17.31
C GLY A 355 4.72 -11.02 17.06
N MET A 356 5.95 -11.48 16.80
CA MET A 356 7.08 -10.63 16.47
C MET A 356 6.85 -9.84 15.18
N LEU A 357 6.40 -10.51 14.11
CA LEU A 357 6.09 -9.85 12.84
C LEU A 357 5.01 -8.76 13.01
N THR A 358 3.96 -9.05 13.79
CA THR A 358 2.87 -8.10 14.06
C THR A 358 3.37 -6.88 14.83
N ILE A 359 4.18 -7.09 15.88
CA ILE A 359 4.77 -5.99 16.68
C ILE A 359 5.67 -5.11 15.81
N THR A 360 6.48 -5.70 14.92
CA THR A 360 7.33 -4.92 14.02
C THR A 360 6.52 -4.08 13.05
N LEU A 361 5.46 -4.62 12.45
CA LEU A 361 4.58 -3.84 11.56
C LEU A 361 3.89 -2.68 12.28
N LEU A 362 3.49 -2.88 13.54
CA LEU A 362 2.97 -1.81 14.39
C LEU A 362 4.04 -0.73 14.65
N ALA A 363 5.26 -1.14 14.99
CA ALA A 363 6.37 -0.22 15.25
C ALA A 363 6.78 0.58 14.00
N LEU A 364 6.67 -0.03 12.81
CA LEU A 364 6.94 0.63 11.53
C LEU A 364 5.75 1.43 10.99
N ASN A 365 4.59 1.40 11.66
CA ASN A 365 3.36 2.08 11.26
C ASN A 365 2.88 1.70 9.84
N LYS A 366 3.07 0.45 9.41
CA LYS A 366 2.82 -0.05 8.04
C LYS A 366 1.40 -0.63 7.83
N ILE A 367 0.43 -0.19 8.61
CA ILE A 367 -0.96 -0.69 8.55
C ILE A 367 -1.71 0.05 7.44
N GLU A 368 -2.50 -0.67 6.64
CA GLU A 368 -3.22 -0.11 5.50
C GLU A 368 -4.67 -0.63 5.48
N GLY A 369 -5.63 0.24 5.18
CA GLY A 369 -7.03 -0.14 5.00
C GLY A 369 -7.27 -0.90 3.68
N ASP A 370 -8.03 -1.99 3.76
CA ASP A 370 -8.57 -2.71 2.60
C ASP A 370 -10.01 -2.23 2.33
N ASN A 371 -10.13 -1.34 1.35
CA ASN A 371 -11.42 -0.80 0.90
C ASN A 371 -12.27 -1.80 0.10
N ILE A 372 -11.74 -2.99 -0.25
CA ILE A 372 -12.52 -4.06 -0.87
C ILE A 372 -13.26 -4.82 0.22
N SER A 373 -12.52 -5.35 1.21
CA SER A 373 -13.09 -6.22 2.23
C SER A 373 -13.58 -5.50 3.50
N GLY A 374 -13.28 -4.21 3.67
CA GLY A 374 -13.66 -3.43 4.85
C GLY A 374 -12.83 -3.75 6.10
N VAL A 375 -11.63 -4.32 5.94
CA VAL A 375 -10.70 -4.63 7.04
C VAL A 375 -9.41 -3.81 6.89
N CYS A 376 -8.40 -4.09 7.71
CA CYS A 376 -7.07 -3.53 7.54
C CYS A 376 -6.03 -4.64 7.46
N PHE A 377 -5.07 -4.47 6.58
CA PHE A 377 -4.00 -5.41 6.30
C PHE A 377 -2.68 -4.69 6.05
N VAL A 378 -1.73 -5.34 5.38
CA VAL A 378 -0.39 -4.84 5.14
C VAL A 378 0.08 -5.20 3.74
N GLY A 379 0.84 -4.33 3.08
CA GLY A 379 1.39 -4.59 1.76
C GLY A 379 0.37 -4.45 0.63
N LEU A 380 -0.71 -3.71 0.85
CA LEU A 380 -1.72 -3.37 -0.14
C LEU A 380 -1.24 -2.24 -1.06
N TYR A 381 -0.50 -1.26 -0.54
CA TYR A 381 0.03 -0.12 -1.30
C TYR A 381 1.56 0.00 -1.20
N ASP A 382 2.21 -0.80 -0.35
CA ASP A 382 3.65 -0.88 -0.22
C ASP A 382 4.19 -2.27 -0.62
N VAL A 383 4.81 -2.34 -1.81
CA VAL A 383 5.38 -3.58 -2.36
C VAL A 383 6.50 -4.15 -1.50
N HIS A 384 7.32 -3.30 -0.86
CA HIS A 384 8.41 -3.77 -0.01
C HIS A 384 7.85 -4.48 1.22
N THR A 385 6.82 -3.89 1.81
CA THR A 385 6.14 -4.48 2.97
C THR A 385 5.44 -5.79 2.58
N LEU A 386 4.75 -5.84 1.43
CA LEU A 386 4.17 -7.07 0.88
C LEU A 386 5.23 -8.18 0.73
N ARG A 387 6.36 -7.85 0.10
CA ARG A 387 7.43 -8.80 -0.22
C ARG A 387 8.02 -9.44 1.04
N TRP A 388 8.35 -8.63 2.04
CA TRP A 388 9.10 -9.09 3.20
C TRP A 388 8.23 -9.61 4.35
N PHE A 389 7.04 -9.04 4.55
CA PHE A 389 6.18 -9.40 5.67
C PHE A 389 5.05 -10.36 5.29
N VAL A 390 4.72 -10.52 4.01
CA VAL A 390 3.67 -11.47 3.58
C VAL A 390 4.26 -12.56 2.70
N LEU A 391 4.85 -12.19 1.56
CA LEU A 391 5.27 -13.16 0.56
C LEU A 391 6.46 -14.03 1.04
N ALA A 392 7.50 -13.42 1.60
CA ALA A 392 8.69 -14.15 2.04
C ALA A 392 8.39 -15.18 3.16
N PRO A 393 7.62 -14.86 4.23
CA PRO A 393 7.16 -15.86 5.20
C PRO A 393 6.36 -17.00 4.57
N LEU A 394 5.38 -16.69 3.71
CA LEU A 394 4.55 -17.72 3.07
C LEU A 394 5.36 -18.63 2.14
N CYS A 395 6.28 -18.07 1.35
CA CYS A 395 7.18 -18.84 0.50
C CYS A 395 8.12 -19.74 1.31
N LEU A 396 8.63 -19.25 2.44
CA LEU A 396 9.45 -20.05 3.36
C LEU A 396 8.65 -21.21 3.93
N ASP A 397 7.43 -20.95 4.42
CA ASP A 397 6.53 -21.96 4.94
C ASP A 397 6.25 -23.04 3.89
N VAL A 398 5.87 -22.63 2.67
CA VAL A 398 5.62 -23.55 1.54
C VAL A 398 6.85 -24.39 1.22
N LEU A 399 8.04 -23.79 1.11
CA LEU A 399 9.29 -24.51 0.82
C LEU A 399 9.58 -25.57 1.88
N VAL A 400 9.48 -25.21 3.16
CA VAL A 400 9.69 -26.15 4.27
C VAL A 400 8.63 -27.25 4.24
N GLY A 401 7.35 -26.90 4.18
CA GLY A 401 6.26 -27.86 4.20
C GLY A 401 6.27 -28.83 3.02
N VAL A 402 6.49 -28.34 1.79
CA VAL A 402 6.60 -29.20 0.60
C VAL A 402 7.81 -30.13 0.68
N SER A 403 8.97 -29.63 1.15
CA SER A 403 10.16 -30.47 1.29
C SER A 403 9.94 -31.64 2.27
N LEU A 404 9.24 -31.39 3.38
CA LEU A 404 8.90 -32.40 4.38
C LEU A 404 7.84 -33.38 3.88
N LEU A 405 6.82 -32.89 3.17
CA LEU A 405 5.79 -33.73 2.55
C LEU A 405 6.41 -34.68 1.51
N LEU A 406 7.27 -34.17 0.62
CA LEU A 406 7.97 -34.99 -0.38
C LEU A 406 8.88 -36.02 0.29
N ALA A 407 9.68 -35.62 1.28
CA ALA A 407 10.56 -36.53 2.00
C ALA A 407 9.76 -37.65 2.71
N GLY A 408 8.63 -37.32 3.34
CA GLY A 408 7.78 -38.31 3.98
C GLY A 408 7.09 -39.25 2.98
N ILE A 409 6.63 -38.76 1.82
CA ILE A 409 6.04 -39.60 0.77
C ILE A 409 7.09 -40.58 0.22
N VAL A 410 8.30 -40.11 -0.08
CA VAL A 410 9.40 -40.96 -0.58
C VAL A 410 9.76 -42.05 0.44
N ALA A 411 9.84 -41.69 1.72
CA ALA A 411 10.13 -42.64 2.79
C ALA A 411 9.03 -43.69 2.96
N LEU A 412 7.75 -43.30 2.88
CA LEU A 412 6.61 -44.21 2.94
C LEU A 412 6.63 -45.22 1.78
N ASN A 413 6.97 -44.76 0.57
CA ASN A 413 7.11 -45.63 -0.60
C ASN A 413 8.26 -46.63 -0.46
N ARG A 414 9.40 -46.25 0.14
CA ARG A 414 10.51 -47.18 0.41
C ARG A 414 10.14 -48.24 1.44
N VAL A 415 9.48 -47.86 2.53
CA VAL A 415 9.07 -48.79 3.60
C VAL A 415 8.02 -49.80 3.10
N ARG A 416 7.15 -49.42 2.16
CA ARG A 416 6.16 -50.32 1.55
C ARG A 416 6.79 -51.46 0.73
N MET A 417 8.05 -51.35 0.34
CA MET A 417 8.74 -52.33 -0.52
C MET A 417 9.49 -53.44 0.25
N GLU A 418 9.72 -53.32 1.56
CA GLU A 418 10.73 -54.16 2.24
C GLU A 418 10.25 -55.13 3.34
N ILE A 419 9.02 -55.11 3.90
CA ILE A 419 8.76 -55.95 5.11
C ILE A 419 7.35 -56.56 5.19
N PRO A 420 7.24 -57.90 5.37
CA PRO A 420 6.04 -58.58 5.85
C PRO A 420 6.13 -58.83 7.36
N LEU A 421 5.39 -58.11 8.21
CA LEU A 421 4.92 -58.58 9.54
C LEU A 421 3.94 -57.60 10.21
N GLU A 422 2.89 -58.18 10.81
CA GLU A 422 1.76 -57.58 11.56
C GLU A 422 0.87 -56.57 10.80
N LYS A 423 0.23 -57.06 9.71
CA LYS A 423 -0.61 -56.30 8.76
C LYS A 423 -1.66 -55.37 9.40
N GLU A 424 -2.40 -55.81 10.41
CA GLU A 424 -3.60 -55.09 10.85
C GLU A 424 -3.31 -53.74 11.53
N ASN A 425 -2.32 -53.70 12.43
CA ASN A 425 -1.94 -52.46 13.13
C ASN A 425 -1.17 -51.50 12.21
N GLN A 426 -0.39 -52.04 11.27
CA GLN A 426 0.30 -51.27 10.23
C GLN A 426 -0.70 -50.62 9.27
N ASP A 427 -1.73 -51.34 8.83
CA ASP A 427 -2.75 -50.82 7.91
C ASP A 427 -3.56 -49.66 8.55
N LYS A 428 -3.84 -49.73 9.86
CA LYS A 428 -4.48 -48.64 10.61
C LYS A 428 -3.60 -47.39 10.67
N LEU A 429 -2.29 -47.55 10.94
CA LEU A 429 -1.33 -46.46 10.99
C LEU A 429 -1.13 -45.81 9.60
N VAL A 430 -1.02 -46.61 8.54
CA VAL A 430 -0.86 -46.12 7.16
C VAL A 430 -2.09 -45.34 6.71
N LYS A 431 -3.31 -45.85 6.96
CA LYS A 431 -4.56 -45.13 6.64
C LYS A 431 -4.66 -43.79 7.37
N PHE A 432 -4.28 -43.78 8.65
CA PHE A 432 -4.23 -42.58 9.46
C PHE A 432 -3.25 -41.54 8.89
N MET A 433 -2.04 -41.97 8.51
CA MET A 433 -1.03 -41.09 7.93
C MET A 433 -1.40 -40.58 6.53
N ILE A 434 -2.04 -41.41 5.70
CA ILE A 434 -2.55 -40.99 4.38
C ILE A 434 -3.60 -39.88 4.56
N ARG A 435 -4.51 -40.01 5.53
CA ARG A 435 -5.53 -38.99 5.80
C ARG A 435 -4.92 -37.62 6.12
N ILE A 436 -3.94 -37.59 7.01
CA ILE A 436 -3.25 -36.35 7.40
C ILE A 436 -2.47 -35.77 6.20
N GLY A 437 -1.80 -36.64 5.43
CA GLY A 437 -1.08 -36.24 4.22
C GLY A 437 -2.00 -35.62 3.17
N VAL A 438 -3.16 -36.23 2.90
CA VAL A 438 -4.18 -35.70 1.97
C VAL A 438 -4.69 -34.34 2.43
N PHE A 439 -4.98 -34.17 3.73
CA PHE A 439 -5.41 -32.89 4.27
C PHE A 439 -4.34 -31.79 4.03
N SER A 440 -3.07 -32.09 4.29
CA SER A 440 -1.96 -31.16 4.07
C SER A 440 -1.77 -30.79 2.59
N VAL A 441 -1.96 -31.74 1.67
CA VAL A 441 -1.89 -31.47 0.22
C VAL A 441 -3.10 -30.68 -0.28
N LEU A 442 -4.30 -30.95 0.23
CA LEU A 442 -5.50 -30.19 -0.15
C LEU A 442 -5.38 -28.72 0.23
N TYR A 443 -4.76 -28.41 1.37
CA TYR A 443 -4.50 -27.02 1.75
C TYR A 443 -3.37 -26.36 0.94
N LEU A 444 -2.36 -27.12 0.53
CA LEU A 444 -1.25 -26.60 -0.27
C LEU A 444 -1.75 -25.95 -1.58
N VAL A 445 -2.82 -26.46 -2.19
CA VAL A 445 -3.35 -25.93 -3.46
C VAL A 445 -3.86 -24.47 -3.34
N PRO A 446 -4.80 -24.13 -2.43
CA PRO A 446 -5.15 -22.73 -2.16
C PRO A 446 -3.97 -21.88 -1.73
N LEU A 447 -3.06 -22.40 -0.90
CA LEU A 447 -1.88 -21.64 -0.45
C LEU A 447 -0.96 -21.25 -1.62
N LEU A 448 -0.68 -22.18 -2.53
CA LEU A 448 0.09 -21.90 -3.75
C LEU A 448 -0.63 -20.92 -4.67
N THR A 449 -1.96 -20.97 -4.71
CA THR A 449 -2.77 -20.00 -5.47
C THR A 449 -2.59 -18.59 -4.88
N VAL A 450 -2.69 -18.45 -3.56
CA VAL A 450 -2.47 -17.17 -2.87
C VAL A 450 -1.05 -16.64 -3.09
N VAL A 451 -0.03 -17.49 -2.96
CA VAL A 451 1.37 -17.12 -3.25
C VAL A 451 1.53 -16.69 -4.72
N GLY A 452 0.90 -17.40 -5.65
CA GLY A 452 0.87 -17.05 -7.06
C GLY A 452 0.22 -15.69 -7.33
N CYS A 453 -0.89 -15.38 -6.66
CA CYS A 453 -1.54 -14.07 -6.72
C CYS A 453 -0.62 -12.96 -6.22
N TYR A 454 0.06 -13.15 -5.08
CA TYR A 454 1.00 -12.15 -4.56
C TYR A 454 2.24 -11.97 -5.44
N LEU A 455 2.75 -13.04 -6.05
CA LEU A 455 3.84 -12.95 -7.03
C LEU A 455 3.41 -12.15 -8.27
N TYR A 456 2.20 -12.43 -8.77
CA TYR A 456 1.63 -11.70 -9.89
C TYR A 456 1.45 -10.21 -9.56
N GLU A 457 0.83 -9.92 -8.42
CA GLU A 457 0.65 -8.56 -7.92
C GLU A 457 1.98 -7.82 -7.73
N GLN A 458 3.00 -8.47 -7.15
CA GLN A 458 4.33 -7.87 -7.01
C GLN A 458 4.95 -7.53 -8.36
N THR A 459 4.85 -8.41 -9.36
CA THR A 459 5.47 -8.19 -10.68
C THR A 459 4.78 -7.09 -11.47
N TYR A 460 3.44 -7.01 -11.39
CA TYR A 460 2.66 -6.07 -12.20
C TYR A 460 2.30 -4.77 -11.46
N ARG A 461 2.60 -4.64 -10.16
CA ARG A 461 2.21 -3.46 -9.35
C ARG A 461 2.62 -2.14 -9.98
N SER A 462 3.89 -2.00 -10.35
CA SER A 462 4.41 -0.74 -10.92
C SER A 462 3.67 -0.35 -12.21
N ILE A 463 3.27 -1.34 -13.02
CA ILE A 463 2.49 -1.11 -14.24
C ILE A 463 1.08 -0.63 -13.88
N TRP A 464 0.43 -1.24 -12.89
CA TRP A 464 -0.91 -0.80 -12.45
C TRP A 464 -0.91 0.61 -11.87
N GLU A 465 0.08 0.94 -11.05
CA GLU A 465 0.22 2.27 -10.43
C GLU A 465 0.50 3.35 -11.48
N THR A 466 1.44 3.11 -12.39
CA THR A 466 1.76 4.05 -13.48
C THR A 466 0.59 4.24 -14.45
N THR A 467 -0.10 3.15 -14.80
CA THR A 467 -1.31 3.22 -15.65
C THR A 467 -2.42 4.01 -14.96
N TRP A 468 -2.65 3.79 -13.66
CA TRP A 468 -3.64 4.55 -12.90
C TRP A 468 -3.31 6.05 -12.87
N VAL A 469 -2.04 6.42 -12.61
CA VAL A 469 -1.61 7.82 -12.66
C VAL A 469 -1.83 8.40 -14.06
N GLN A 470 -1.48 7.67 -15.11
CA GLN A 470 -1.63 8.13 -16.49
C GLN A 470 -3.09 8.33 -16.90
N GLU A 471 -4.01 7.47 -16.44
CA GLU A 471 -5.43 7.59 -16.75
C GLU A 471 -6.10 8.71 -15.94
N ARG A 472 -5.66 8.93 -14.69
CA ARG A 472 -6.33 9.84 -13.75
C ARG A 472 -5.62 11.17 -13.54
N CYS A 473 -4.44 11.37 -14.12
CA CYS A 473 -3.69 12.62 -13.98
C CYS A 473 -4.52 13.86 -14.36
N ARG A 474 -5.34 13.75 -15.41
CA ARG A 474 -6.23 14.84 -15.84
C ARG A 474 -7.39 15.07 -14.87
N ASP A 475 -8.00 14.00 -14.35
CA ASP A 475 -9.10 14.09 -13.37
C ASP A 475 -8.63 14.74 -12.07
N TYR A 476 -7.40 14.44 -11.65
CA TYR A 476 -6.76 14.99 -10.45
C TYR A 476 -5.97 16.26 -10.72
N HIS A 477 -5.97 16.75 -11.95
CA HIS A 477 -5.22 17.92 -12.38
C HIS A 477 -3.74 17.90 -11.96
N ILE A 478 -3.08 16.74 -12.07
CA ILE A 478 -1.64 16.56 -11.82
C ILE A 478 -0.89 16.33 -13.14
N PRO A 479 0.44 16.57 -13.20
CA PRO A 479 1.22 16.32 -14.41
C PRO A 479 1.12 14.87 -14.86
N CYS A 480 0.71 14.66 -16.11
CA CYS A 480 0.63 13.33 -16.69
C CYS A 480 2.02 12.79 -17.04
N PRO A 481 2.32 11.51 -16.74
CA PRO A 481 3.55 10.87 -17.18
C PRO A 481 3.67 10.87 -18.71
N PHE A 482 4.86 11.18 -19.26
CA PHE A 482 5.07 11.19 -20.71
C PHE A 482 5.11 9.75 -21.26
N GLN A 483 4.32 9.46 -22.30
CA GLN A 483 4.41 8.19 -23.02
C GLN A 483 5.69 8.16 -23.84
N VAL A 484 6.74 7.52 -23.32
CA VAL A 484 7.80 7.04 -24.20
C VAL A 484 7.18 5.92 -25.03
N ASN A 485 6.94 6.17 -26.32
CA ASN A 485 6.63 5.10 -27.26
C ASN A 485 7.81 4.11 -27.24
N GLN A 486 7.69 3.04 -26.44
CA GLN A 486 8.63 1.92 -26.39
C GLN A 486 8.49 1.06 -27.65
N HIS A 487 8.76 1.63 -28.81
CA HIS A 487 9.04 0.87 -30.02
C HIS A 487 10.55 0.65 -30.26
N THR A 488 11.39 1.02 -29.30
CA THR A 488 12.83 0.79 -29.39
C THR A 488 13.36 0.40 -28.02
N ASN A 489 13.97 -0.79 -27.94
CA ASN A 489 14.73 -1.36 -26.81
C ASN A 489 14.02 -2.39 -25.91
N ILE A 490 13.19 -3.27 -26.47
CA ILE A 490 13.11 -4.66 -25.97
C ILE A 490 14.09 -5.50 -26.80
N LEU A 491 15.38 -5.24 -26.62
CA LEU A 491 16.45 -6.21 -26.86
C LEU A 491 17.62 -5.76 -25.97
N TYR A 492 18.09 -6.66 -25.11
CA TYR A 492 19.16 -6.50 -24.13
C TYR A 492 18.78 -5.76 -22.83
N ILE A 493 18.35 -6.52 -21.81
CA ILE A 493 19.19 -7.04 -20.71
C ILE A 493 18.40 -8.09 -19.95
#